data_AF-A0A1C3RJG0-F1
#
_entry.id   AF-A0A1C3RJG0-F1
#
_cell.length_a   1.000
_cell.length_b   1.000
_cell.length_c   1.000
_cell.angle_alpha   90.00
_cell.angle_beta   90.00
_cell.angle_gamma   90.00
#
_symmetry.space_group_name_H-M   'P 1'
#
loop_
_entity.id
_entity.type
_entity.pdbx_description
1 polymer ?
#
loop_
_entity_poly.entity_id
_entity_poly.type
_entity_poly.pdbx_seq_one_letter_code
_entity_poly.pdbx_strand_id
1 'polypeptide(L)' 'MCATRLTFTDEIDMDDPRVIATQLYEMQGYLRALDTVAGYISAAKNEQMRNEWQLIGSEISKMGQTDIKQVQAGLR' A
#
# COMPACT_ATOMS: atom_id res chain seq x y z
N MET A 1 -36.24 9.25 -7.07
CA MET A 1 -35.01 8.44 -7.12
C MET A 1 -34.27 8.69 -5.82
N CYS A 2 -34.26 7.72 -4.90
CA CYS A 2 -33.61 7.90 -3.60
C CYS A 2 -32.11 7.80 -3.81
N ALA A 3 -31.39 8.87 -3.48
CA ALA A 3 -29.94 8.87 -3.43
C ALA A 3 -29.50 7.90 -2.34
N THR A 4 -28.83 6.81 -2.74
CA THR A 4 -28.19 5.89 -1.80
C THR A 4 -27.14 6.68 -1.04
N ARG A 5 -27.42 6.93 0.24
CA ARG A 5 -26.48 7.55 1.18
C ARG A 5 -25.30 6.58 1.32
N LEU A 6 -24.18 6.90 0.67
CA LEU A 6 -22.91 6.24 0.90
C LEU A 6 -22.55 6.47 2.36
N THR A 7 -22.83 5.48 3.20
CA THR A 7 -22.29 5.43 4.55
C THR A 7 -20.83 5.02 4.41
N PHE A 8 -19.95 6.00 4.33
CA PHE A 8 -18.53 5.81 4.62
C PHE A 8 -18.43 5.50 6.12
N THR A 9 -18.55 4.23 6.48
CA THR A 9 -18.00 3.74 7.73
C THR A 9 -16.49 3.66 7.55
N ASP A 10 -15.84 4.83 7.53
CA ASP A 10 -14.39 4.98 7.61
C ASP A 10 -13.96 4.79 9.08
N GLU A 11 -14.19 3.61 9.63
CA GLU A 11 -13.24 3.11 10.61
C GLU A 11 -12.04 2.67 9.78
N ILE A 12 -11.10 3.58 9.57
CA ILE A 12 -9.83 3.29 8.91
C ILE A 12 -9.19 2.19 9.75
N ASP A 13 -9.30 0.96 9.28
CA ASP A 13 -8.62 -0.18 9.87
C ASP A 13 -7.13 0.07 9.67
N MET A 14 -6.47 0.52 10.75
CA MET A 14 -5.03 0.80 10.72
C MET A 14 -4.20 -0.48 10.55
N ASP A 15 -4.84 -1.65 10.61
CA ASP A 15 -4.24 -2.94 10.30
C ASP A 15 -4.48 -3.35 8.83
N ASP A 16 -5.21 -2.58 8.02
CA ASP A 16 -5.36 -2.84 6.58
C ASP A 16 -4.00 -2.64 5.86
N PRO A 17 -3.49 -3.66 5.16
CA PRO A 17 -2.25 -3.58 4.39
C PRO A 17 -2.18 -2.39 3.43
N ARG A 18 -3.32 -1.92 2.89
CA ARG A 18 -3.39 -0.76 2.00
C ARG A 18 -3.13 0.54 2.73
N VAL A 19 -3.67 0.71 3.93
CA VAL A 19 -3.46 1.91 4.75
C VAL A 19 -1.99 1.99 5.14
N ILE A 20 -1.43 0.89 5.63
CA ILE A 20 -0.01 0.79 6.00
C ILE A 20 0.89 1.02 4.78
N ALA A 21 0.59 0.39 3.64
CA ALA A 21 1.31 0.59 2.39
C ALA A 21 1.31 2.05 1.95
N THR A 22 0.16 2.72 2.01
CA THR A 22 0.01 4.12 1.62
C THR A 22 0.84 5.02 2.52
N GLN A 23 0.75 4.85 3.84
CA GLN A 23 1.53 5.63 4.80
C GLN A 23 3.05 5.44 4.60
N LEU A 24 3.51 4.20 4.41
CA LEU A 24 4.92 3.92 4.12
C LEU A 24 5.38 4.58 2.82
N TYR A 25 4.55 4.50 1.77
CA TYR A 25 4.82 5.11 0.48
C TYR A 25 4.93 6.63 0.58
N GLU A 26 3.99 7.30 1.26
CA GLU A 26 3.98 8.75 1.43
C GLU A 26 5.15 9.25 2.29
N MET A 27 5.53 8.50 3.33
CA MET A 27 6.61 8.90 4.23
C MET A 27 8.01 8.71 3.62
N GLN A 28 8.22 7.63 2.87
CA GLN A 28 9.58 7.20 2.47
C GLN A 28 9.82 7.26 0.95
N GLY A 29 8.74 7.32 0.16
CA GLY A 29 8.77 7.11 -1.28
C GLY A 29 8.92 5.64 -1.66
N TYR A 30 8.57 5.34 -2.91
CA TYR A 30 8.45 3.97 -3.45
C TYR A 30 9.59 3.01 -3.09
N LEU A 31 10.83 3.35 -3.47
CA LEU A 31 11.97 2.44 -3.34
C LEU A 31 12.33 2.14 -1.89
N ARG A 32 12.28 3.15 -1.01
CA ARG A 32 12.57 2.97 0.41
C ARG A 32 11.44 2.22 1.12
N ALA A 33 10.19 2.46 0.73
CA ALA A 33 9.05 1.71 1.27
C ALA A 33 9.18 0.21 0.94
N LEU A 34 9.59 -0.15 -0.28
CA LEU A 34 9.86 -1.55 -0.65
C LEU A 34 11.04 -2.17 0.13
N ASP A 35 12.12 -1.42 0.33
CA ASP A 35 13.28 -1.89 1.10
C ASP A 35 12.91 -2.15 2.57
N THR A 36 12.14 -1.24 3.17
CA THR A 36 11.57 -1.39 4.52
C THR A 36 10.71 -2.66 4.61
N VAL A 37 9.80 -2.89 3.66
CA VAL A 37 8.99 -4.11 3.64
C VAL A 37 9.84 -5.36 3.51
N ALA A 38 10.86 -5.37 2.66
CA ALA A 38 11.78 -6.50 2.52
C ALA A 38 12.50 -6.81 3.84
N GLY A 39 12.91 -5.78 4.58
CA GLY A 39 13.48 -5.91 5.92
C GLY A 39 12.51 -6.56 6.92
N TYR A 40 11.24 -6.16 6.93
CA TYR A 40 10.23 -6.74 7.79
C TYR A 40 9.86 -8.18 7.43
N ILE A 41 9.81 -8.53 6.13
CA ILE A 41 9.63 -9.92 5.68
C ILE A 41 10.78 -10.79 6.18
N SER A 42 12.02 -10.30 6.11
CA SER A 42 13.19 -11.03 6.59
C SER A 42 13.19 -11.20 8.12
N ALA A 43 12.70 -10.21 8.86
CA ALA A 43 12.61 -10.24 10.32
C ALA A 43 11.39 -11.00 10.86
N ALA A 44 10.43 -11.37 10.00
CA ALA A 44 9.17 -11.98 10.41
C ALA A 44 9.35 -13.39 10.97
N LYS A 45 8.81 -13.59 12.17
CA LYS A 45 9.01 -14.81 12.98
C LYS A 45 8.08 -15.96 12.62
N ASN A 46 7.02 -15.69 11.86
CA ASN A 46 6.05 -16.69 11.43
C ASN A 46 5.56 -16.38 10.00
N GLU A 47 4.84 -17.35 9.42
CA GLU A 47 4.33 -17.26 8.06
C GLU A 47 3.23 -16.21 7.91
N GLN A 48 2.36 -16.07 8.91
CA GLN A 48 1.30 -15.07 8.89
C GLN A 48 1.87 -13.65 8.75
N MET A 49 2.84 -13.28 9.58
CA MET A 49 3.50 -11.98 9.52
C MET A 49 4.23 -11.77 8.17
N ARG A 50 4.86 -12.82 7.62
CA ARG A 50 5.46 -12.73 6.29
C ARG A 50 4.41 -12.42 5.22
N ASN A 51 3.26 -13.10 5.28
CA ASN A 51 2.17 -12.90 4.34
C ASN A 51 1.57 -11.48 4.45
N GLU A 52 1.40 -10.96 5.67
CA GLU A 52 0.94 -9.59 5.89
C GLU A 52 1.89 -8.56 5.24
N TRP A 53 3.20 -8.68 5.47
CA TRP A 53 4.18 -7.79 4.85
C TRP A 53 4.30 -7.98 3.33
N GLN A 54 4.08 -9.20 2.82
CA GLN A 54 4.00 -9.44 1.38
C GLN A 54 2.79 -8.73 0.74
N LEU A 55 1.63 -8.72 1.41
CA LEU A 55 0.46 -7.97 0.95
C LEU A 55 0.74 -6.48 0.90
N ILE A 56 1.35 -5.91 1.96
CA ILE A 56 1.77 -4.50 2.01
C ILE A 56 2.72 -4.18 0.85
N GLY A 57 3.73 -5.02 0.62
CA GLY A 57 4.68 -4.84 -0.50
C GLY A 57 4.03 -4.90 -1.88
N SER A 58 3.03 -5.78 -2.05
CA SER A 58 2.23 -5.84 -3.27
C SER A 58 1.43 -4.55 -3.51
N GLU A 59 0.81 -3.98 -2.48
CA GLU A 59 0.10 -2.70 -2.61
C GLU A 59 1.05 -1.55 -2.95
N ILE A 60 2.22 -1.47 -2.31
CA ILE A 60 3.28 -0.50 -2.66
C ILE A 60 3.69 -0.64 -4.13
N SER A 61 3.86 -1.87 -4.61
CA SER A 61 4.22 -2.15 -6.01
C SER A 61 3.16 -1.66 -7.00
N LYS A 62 1.86 -1.83 -6.67
CA LYS A 62 0.76 -1.33 -7.50
C LYS A 62 0.72 0.20 -7.57
N MET A 63 0.98 0.87 -6.44
CA MET A 63 1.04 2.33 -6.37
C MET A 63 2.18 2.88 -7.24
N GLY A 64 3.41 2.35 -7.07
CA GLY A 64 4.55 2.76 -7.89
C GLY A 64 4.36 2.53 -9.40
N GLN A 65 3.71 1.42 -9.79
CA GLN A 65 3.37 1.20 -11.21
C GLN A 65 2.37 2.21 -11.75
N THR A 66 1.42 2.67 -10.92
CA THR A 66 0.43 3.68 -11.31
C THR A 66 1.11 5.02 -11.55
N ASP A 67 2.00 5.43 -10.66
CA ASP A 67 2.78 6.68 -10.80
C ASP A 67 3.64 6.67 -12.07
N ILE A 68 4.35 5.57 -12.34
CA ILE A 68 5.16 5.43 -13.56
C ILE A 68 4.30 5.57 -14.82
N LYS A 69 3.12 4.93 -14.84
CA LYS A 69 2.18 5.01 -15.98
C LYS A 69 1.62 6.42 -16.16
N GLN A 70 1.29 7.13 -15.07
CA GLN A 70 0.79 8.51 -15.14
C GLN A 70 1.87 9.46 -15.67
N VAL A 71 3.13 9.32 -15.23
CA VAL A 71 4.27 10.08 -15.76
C VAL A 71 4.45 9.84 -17.26
N GLN A 72 4.40 8.59 -17.71
CA GLN A 72 4.50 8.25 -19.14
C GLN A 72 3.33 8.78 -19.98
N ALA A 73 2.13 8.84 -19.41
CA ALA A 73 0.95 9.36 -20.09
C ALA A 73 0.91 10.90 -20.14
N GLY A 74 1.42 11.59 -19.12
CA GLY A 74 1.48 13.05 -19.05
C GLY A 74 2.66 13.67 -19.82
N LEU A 75 3.64 12.86 -20.23
CA LEU A 75 4.76 13.26 -21.10
C LEU A 75 4.44 13.15 -22.61
N ARG A 76 3.19 12.92 -22.98
CA ARG A 76 2.73 12.87 -24.39
C ARG A 76 2.08 14.17 -24.84
#